data_AF-A0A4U3FP28-F1
#
_entry.id   AF-A0A4U3FP28-F1
#
_cell.length_a   1.000
_cell.length_b   1.000
_cell.length_c   1.000
_cell.angle_alpha   90.00
_cell.angle_beta   90.00
_cell.angle_gamma   90.00
#
_symmetry.space_group_name_H-M   'P 1'
#
loop_
_entity.id
_entity.type
_entity.pdbx_description
1 polymer ?
#
loop_
_entity_poly.entity_id
_entity_poly.type
_entity_poly.pdbx_seq_one_letter_code
_entity_poly.pdbx_strand_id
1 'polypeptide(L)' 'MPKTISYTELDDPANDLRKAHAIIDLMIDSIPVGGDETESWRMAAIQDFVFRSLQKLDALINDATSNAGKSS' A
#
# COMPACT_ATOMS: atom_id res chain seq x y z
N MET A 1 7.36 -12.43 7.62
CA MET A 1 8.38 -11.61 6.92
C MET A 1 7.70 -10.99 5.72
N PRO A 2 7.75 -9.67 5.52
CA PRO A 2 7.18 -9.06 4.32
C PRO A 2 7.89 -9.63 3.08
N LYS A 3 7.14 -10.15 2.12
CA LYS A 3 7.70 -10.67 0.86
C LYS A 3 8.24 -9.49 0.05
N THR A 4 9.46 -9.63 -0.46
CA THR A 4 10.15 -8.61 -1.28
C THR A 4 9.38 -8.32 -2.56
N ILE A 5 9.34 -7.05 -2.99
CA ILE A 5 8.83 -6.66 -4.31
C ILE A 5 9.76 -7.24 -5.38
N SER A 6 9.19 -7.89 -6.40
CA SER A 6 9.91 -8.39 -7.57
C SER A 6 9.59 -7.50 -8.77
N TYR A 7 10.58 -7.09 -9.55
CA TYR A 7 10.34 -6.32 -10.79
C TYR A 7 10.27 -7.20 -12.04
N THR A 8 10.55 -8.50 -11.90
CA THR A 8 10.58 -9.47 -12.99
C THR A 8 9.35 -10.37 -13.01
N GLU A 9 8.64 -10.49 -11.88
CA GLU A 9 7.37 -11.23 -11.78
C GLU A 9 6.21 -10.29 -12.15
N LEU A 10 6.02 -10.06 -13.44
CA LEU A 10 4.99 -9.14 -13.95
C LEU A 10 3.56 -9.72 -13.88
N ASP A 11 3.44 -11.05 -13.80
CA ASP A 11 2.14 -11.75 -13.83
C ASP A 11 1.65 -12.18 -12.43
N ASP A 12 2.33 -11.81 -11.33
CA ASP A 12 1.88 -12.07 -9.96
C ASP A 12 1.02 -10.91 -9.44
N PRO A 13 -0.32 -11.08 -9.30
CA PRO A 13 -1.19 -10.02 -8.78
C PRO A 13 -0.79 -9.58 -7.37
N ALA A 14 -0.25 -10.47 -6.55
CA ALA A 14 0.21 -10.12 -5.21
C ALA A 14 1.45 -9.22 -5.25
N ASN A 15 2.30 -9.37 -6.28
CA ASN A 15 3.47 -8.53 -6.48
C ASN A 15 3.07 -7.11 -6.93
N ASP A 16 2.08 -6.97 -7.82
CA ASP A 16 1.56 -5.66 -8.22
C ASP A 16 0.90 -4.92 -7.06
N LEU A 17 0.17 -5.63 -6.19
CA LEU A 17 -0.40 -5.04 -4.97
C LEU A 17 0.71 -4.58 -4.00
N ARG A 18 1.82 -5.31 -3.87
CA ARG A 18 2.98 -4.87 -3.07
C ARG A 18 3.65 -3.62 -3.66
N LYS A 19 3.74 -3.51 -4.99
CA LYS A 19 4.23 -2.28 -5.64
C LYS A 19 3.32 -1.09 -5.31
N ALA A 20 2.00 -1.29 -5.39
CA ALA A 20 1.03 -0.25 -5.01
C ALA A 20 1.20 0.17 -3.53
N HIS A 21 1.40 -0.78 -2.62
CA HIS A 21 1.68 -0.51 -1.21
C HIS A 21 2.94 0.38 -1.06
N ALA A 22 4.05 0.01 -1.70
CA ALA A 22 5.29 0.78 -1.59
C ALA A 22 5.20 2.20 -2.19
N ILE A 23 4.43 2.39 -3.27
CA ILE A 23 4.17 3.72 -3.83
C ILE A 23 3.41 4.58 -2.80
N ILE A 24 2.40 3.99 -2.15
CA ILE A 24 1.63 4.68 -1.14
C ILE A 24 2.50 5.05 0.07
N ASP A 25 3.39 4.15 0.54
CA ASP A 25 4.34 4.46 1.62
C ASP A 25 5.25 5.64 1.25
N LEU A 26 5.79 5.67 0.02
CA LEU A 26 6.58 6.79 -0.48
C LEU A 26 5.80 8.10 -0.51
N MET A 27 4.50 8.03 -0.83
CA MET A 27 3.62 9.20 -0.77
C MET A 27 3.44 9.70 0.66
N ILE A 28 3.32 8.81 1.65
CA ILE A 28 3.26 9.18 3.08
C ILE A 28 4.54 9.90 3.50
N ASP A 29 5.70 9.33 3.16
CA ASP A 29 7.00 9.90 3.51
C ASP A 29 7.24 11.28 2.89
N SER A 30 6.58 11.57 1.76
CA SER A 30 6.64 12.86 1.08
C SER A 30 5.71 13.94 1.66
N ILE A 31 4.84 13.59 2.60
CA ILE A 31 3.90 14.53 3.24
C ILE A 31 4.69 15.58 4.04
N PRO A 32 4.53 16.89 3.75
CA PRO A 32 5.15 17.93 4.54
C PRO A 32 4.68 17.87 5.99
N VAL A 33 5.63 17.79 6.92
CA VAL A 33 5.34 17.85 8.37
C VAL A 33 5.48 19.30 8.81
N GLY A 34 4.43 20.09 8.59
CA GLY A 34 4.39 21.50 8.93
C GLY A 34 3.41 22.27 8.06
N GLY A 35 2.75 23.27 8.63
CA GLY A 35 1.73 24.05 7.95
C GLY A 35 0.80 24.74 8.94
N ASP A 36 -0.08 25.60 8.43
CA ASP A 36 -1.16 26.16 9.24
C ASP A 36 -2.21 25.09 9.61
N GLU A 37 -3.22 25.48 10.38
CA GLU A 37 -4.27 24.57 10.86
C GLU A 37 -5.06 23.92 9.69
N THR A 38 -5.18 24.61 8.55
CA THR A 38 -5.87 24.10 7.36
C THR A 38 -5.02 23.06 6.63
N GLU A 39 -3.73 23.32 6.49
CA GLU A 39 -2.77 22.39 5.90
C GLU A 39 -2.64 21.11 6.74
N SER A 40 -2.63 21.25 8.06
CA SER A 40 -2.62 20.12 9.00
C SER A 40 -3.84 19.21 8.82
N TRP A 41 -5.05 19.78 8.67
CA TRP A 41 -6.26 19.00 8.43
C TRP A 41 -6.24 18.26 7.08
N ARG A 42 -5.75 18.91 6.02
CA ARG A 42 -5.59 18.28 4.70
C ARG A 42 -4.62 17.10 4.76
N MET A 43 -3.50 17.26 5.48
CA MET A 43 -2.54 16.18 5.66
C MET A 43 -3.11 15.01 6.47
N ALA A 44 -3.88 15.28 7.52
CA ALA A 44 -4.58 14.25 8.28
C ALA A 44 -5.60 13.47 7.43
N ALA A 45 -6.36 14.17 6.57
CA ALA A 45 -7.31 13.54 5.65
C ALA A 45 -6.61 12.65 4.60
N ILE A 46 -5.47 13.11 4.07
CA ILE A 46 -4.64 12.33 3.14
C ILE A 46 -4.11 11.07 3.83
N GLN A 47 -3.57 11.21 5.05
CA GLN A 47 -3.06 10.09 5.84
C GLN A 47 -4.16 9.05 6.15
N ASP A 48 -5.38 9.46 6.54
CA ASP A 48 -6.48 8.53 6.78
C ASP A 48 -6.87 7.76 5.51
N PHE A 49 -7.00 8.47 4.38
CA PHE A 49 -7.31 7.83 3.10
C PHE A 49 -6.25 6.81 2.67
N VAL A 50 -4.98 7.20 2.81
CA VAL A 50 -3.84 6.34 2.52
C VAL A 50 -3.83 5.10 3.41
N PHE A 51 -3.96 5.27 4.73
CA PHE A 51 -3.97 4.16 5.68
C PHE A 51 -5.07 3.13 5.37
N ARG A 52 -6.29 3.61 5.07
CA ARG A 52 -7.40 2.73 4.66
C ARG A 52 -7.13 2.03 3.33
N SER A 53 -6.40 2.66 2.43
CA SER A 53 -6.02 2.06 1.14
C SER A 53 -5.00 0.95 1.34
N LEU A 54 -4.01 1.14 2.22
CA LEU A 54 -3.04 0.10 2.59
C LEU A 54 -3.73 -1.12 3.22
N GLN A 55 -4.67 -0.92 4.14
CA GLN A 55 -5.43 -2.03 4.75
C GLN A 55 -6.20 -2.87 3.71
N LYS A 56 -6.77 -2.22 2.68
CA LYS A 56 -7.45 -2.92 1.58
C LYS A 56 -6.46 -3.68 0.71
N LEU A 57 -5.30 -3.10 0.43
CA LEU A 57 -4.24 -3.79 -0.31
C LEU A 57 -3.73 -5.02 0.45
N ASP A 58 -3.52 -4.91 1.76
CA ASP A 58 -3.13 -6.06 2.60
C ASP A 58 -4.14 -7.19 2.53
N ALA A 59 -5.44 -6.87 2.60
CA ALA A 59 -6.51 -7.85 2.44
C ALA A 59 -6.44 -8.53 1.06
N LEU A 60 -6.28 -7.75 -0.01
CA LEU A 60 -6.16 -8.29 -1.37
C LEU A 60 -4.90 -9.15 -1.57
N ILE A 61 -3.76 -8.75 -0.97
CA ILE A 61 -2.52 -9.52 -1.00
C ILE A 61 -2.72 -10.87 -0.31
N ASN A 62 -3.35 -10.87 0.87
CA ASN A 62 -3.65 -12.07 1.62
C ASN A 62 -4.63 -13.00 0.87
N ASP A 63 -5.64 -12.44 0.21
CA ASP A 63 -6.57 -13.21 -0.64
C ASP A 63 -5.87 -13.81 -1.86
N ALA A 64 -5.04 -13.03 -2.55
CA ALA A 64 -4.27 -13.49 -3.71
C ALA A 64 -3.29 -14.62 -3.34
N THR A 65 -2.58 -14.47 -2.22
CA THR A 65 -1.63 -15.50 -1.75
C THR A 65 -2.33 -16.76 -1.22
N SER A 66 -3.47 -16.62 -0.54
CA SER A 66 -4.22 -17.77 -0.02
C SER A 66 -4.94 -18.57 -1.13
N ASN A 67 -5.35 -17.92 -2.22
CA ASN A 67 -5.90 -18.61 -3.38
C ASN A 67 -4.83 -19.32 -4.22
N ALA A 68 -3.64 -18.72 -4.38
CA ALA A 68 -2.53 -19.38 -5.07
C ALA A 68 -2.10 -20.71 -4.40
N GLY A 69 -2.22 -20.81 -3.07
CA GLY A 69 -1.90 -22.03 -2.32
C GLY A 69 -2.95 -23.14 -2.35
N LYS A 70 -4.17 -22.87 -2.85
CA LYS A 70 -5.26 -23.87 -2.95
C LYS A 70 -5.33 -24.57 -4.30
N SER A 71 -4.57 -24.12 -5.29
CA SER A 71 -4.54 -24.67 -6.65
C SER A 71 -3.34 -25.58 -6.92
N SER A 72 -2.56 -25.91 -5.89
CA SER A 72 -1.43 -26.87 -5.92
C SER A 72 -1.75 -28.08 -5.06
#